data_AF-V9Z906-F1
#
_entry.id   AF-V9Z906-F1
#
_cell.length_a   1.000
_cell.length_b   1.000
_cell.length_c   1.000
_cell.angle_alpha   90.00
_cell.angle_beta   90.00
_cell.angle_gamma   90.00
#
_symmetry.space_group_name_H-M   'P 1'
#
loop_
_entity.id
_entity.type
_entity.pdbx_description
1 polymer ?
#
loop_
_entity_poly.entity_id
_entity_poly.type
_entity_poly.pdbx_seq_one_letter_code
_entity_poly.pdbx_strand_id
1 'polypeptide(L)'
;MTSSADSPARLQTSLWRHRNFRTFLIGQSASVTGSSISSMVIPVIAVLELHATTSQVAWLAFLGLLPPAVLALHAGALADRHSKQRQMIIGDLVSAAALATVPVAAALDALTLPQLMAVAVVQGAAGVVHDAAAISILPSLVDRSLIQRSNSRVGALFALSATGGSNLGAALTALVGPARALLGDVLSYLISAWCTARIRMPKTDRARTGERRLWAEIGEGVRYVRSDDRLRTLTLVNASTSFALALLNTLWALYLLVPA
;
A
#
# COMPACT_ATOMS: atom_id res chain seq x y z
N MET A 1 -21.94 44.99 12.48
CA MET A 1 -22.02 43.77 11.63
C MET A 1 -20.78 42.94 11.91
N THR A 2 -20.88 42.04 12.88
CA THR A 2 -19.77 41.27 13.43
C THR A 2 -19.43 40.09 12.53
N SER A 3 -18.23 40.14 11.96
CA SER A 3 -17.55 39.01 11.33
C SER A 3 -17.33 37.92 12.37
N SER A 4 -18.18 36.89 12.37
CA SER A 4 -17.97 35.69 13.15
C SER A 4 -16.88 34.87 12.48
N ALA A 5 -15.64 35.08 12.94
CA ALA A 5 -14.51 34.20 12.72
C ALA A 5 -14.92 32.78 13.10
N ASP A 6 -15.19 31.95 12.09
CA ASP A 6 -15.52 30.56 12.29
C ASP A 6 -14.26 29.85 12.77
N SER A 7 -14.22 29.57 14.08
CA SER A 7 -13.02 29.12 14.78
C SER A 7 -12.47 27.83 14.14
N PRO A 8 -11.15 27.69 13.94
CA PRO A 8 -10.55 26.53 13.28
C PRO A 8 -10.86 25.19 13.97
N ALA A 9 -11.35 25.20 15.21
CA ALA A 9 -11.84 24.03 15.94
C ALA A 9 -13.22 23.52 15.45
N ARG A 10 -14.10 24.38 14.91
CA ARG A 10 -15.43 23.98 14.41
C ARG A 10 -15.37 23.27 13.06
N LEU A 11 -14.37 23.59 12.23
CA LEU A 11 -14.11 22.88 10.97
C LEU A 11 -13.42 21.52 11.23
N GLN A 12 -12.65 21.39 12.33
CA GLN A 12 -11.97 20.15 12.73
C GLN A 12 -12.95 19.04 13.16
N THR A 13 -14.07 19.40 13.78
CA THR A 13 -15.10 18.44 14.23
C THR A 13 -15.95 17.88 13.09
N SER A 14 -15.87 18.44 11.87
CA SER A 14 -16.66 18.00 10.71
C SER A 14 -16.09 16.74 10.03
N LEU A 15 -14.78 16.68 9.79
CA LEU A 15 -14.16 15.56 9.04
C LEU A 15 -14.23 14.21 9.76
N TRP A 16 -13.98 14.22 11.07
CA TRP A 16 -14.02 13.01 11.92
C TRP A 16 -15.45 12.53 12.19
N ARG A 17 -16.44 13.37 11.84
CA ARG A 17 -17.88 13.08 11.92
C ARG A 17 -18.39 12.29 10.72
N HIS A 18 -17.69 12.35 9.57
CA HIS A 18 -18.06 11.57 8.40
C HIS A 18 -17.66 10.10 8.59
N ARG A 19 -18.67 9.27 8.85
CA ARG A 19 -18.53 7.82 9.06
C ARG A 19 -17.69 7.15 7.96
N ASN A 20 -17.87 7.55 6.71
CA ASN A 20 -17.12 7.01 5.57
C ASN A 20 -15.62 7.27 5.65
N PHE A 21 -15.21 8.50 5.99
CA PHE A 21 -13.79 8.86 6.13
C PHE A 21 -13.14 8.10 7.28
N ARG A 22 -13.83 7.98 8.41
CA ARG A 22 -13.31 7.24 9.57
C ARG A 22 -13.21 5.74 9.30
N THR A 23 -14.19 5.15 8.63
CA THR A 23 -14.15 3.75 8.22
C THR A 23 -13.04 3.49 7.20
N PHE A 24 -12.81 4.40 6.25
CA PHE A 24 -11.68 4.35 5.33
C PHE A 24 -10.34 4.39 6.07
N LEU A 25 -10.16 5.35 6.98
CA LEU A 25 -8.93 5.47 7.76
C LEU A 25 -8.64 4.24 8.61
N ILE A 26 -9.64 3.66 9.27
CA ILE A 26 -9.46 2.44 10.06
C ILE A 26 -9.00 1.28 9.15
N GLY A 27 -9.64 1.10 7.99
CA GLY A 27 -9.26 0.05 7.05
C GLY A 27 -7.85 0.25 6.51
N GLN A 28 -7.51 1.46 6.07
CA GLN A 28 -6.17 1.79 5.56
C GLN A 28 -5.09 1.69 6.61
N SER A 29 -5.32 2.18 7.82
CA SER A 29 -4.36 2.04 8.92
C SER A 29 -4.14 0.57 9.28
N ALA A 30 -5.19 -0.26 9.28
CA ALA A 30 -5.06 -1.69 9.48
C ALA A 30 -4.20 -2.30 8.37
N SER A 31 -4.51 -2.02 7.10
CA SER A 31 -3.75 -2.51 5.95
C SER A 31 -2.28 -2.09 6.01
N VAL A 32 -1.97 -0.81 6.25
CA VAL A 32 -0.58 -0.32 6.37
C VAL A 32 0.17 -1.00 7.51
N THR A 33 -0.50 -1.21 8.65
CA THR A 33 0.09 -1.91 9.80
C THR A 33 0.40 -3.37 9.41
N GLY A 34 -0.56 -4.06 8.81
CA GLY A 34 -0.41 -5.43 8.33
C GLY A 34 0.70 -5.59 7.30
N SER A 35 0.69 -4.79 6.23
CA SER A 35 1.72 -4.86 5.19
C SER A 35 3.12 -4.58 5.74
N SER A 36 3.22 -3.78 6.80
CA SER A 36 4.48 -3.52 7.51
C SER A 36 4.93 -4.69 8.41
N ILE A 37 3.99 -5.50 8.90
CA ILE A 37 4.30 -6.81 9.50
C ILE A 37 4.90 -7.72 8.41
N SER A 38 4.20 -7.90 7.29
CA SER A 38 4.65 -8.81 6.23
C SER A 38 5.96 -8.40 5.57
N SER A 39 6.18 -7.10 5.35
CA SER A 39 7.45 -6.61 4.77
C SER A 39 8.65 -6.90 5.66
N MET A 40 8.45 -6.96 6.98
CA MET A 40 9.46 -7.37 7.95
C MET A 40 9.58 -8.90 8.04
N VAL A 41 8.45 -9.62 8.07
CA VAL A 41 8.42 -11.06 8.35
C VAL A 41 8.82 -11.91 7.14
N ILE A 42 8.44 -11.53 5.91
CA ILE A 42 8.74 -12.32 4.70
C ILE A 42 10.25 -12.55 4.51
N PRO A 43 11.12 -11.52 4.59
CA PRO A 43 12.58 -11.74 4.54
C PRO A 43 13.10 -12.61 5.69
N VAL A 44 12.51 -12.48 6.89
CA VAL A 44 12.89 -13.28 8.06
C VAL A 44 12.58 -14.76 7.84
N ILE A 45 11.42 -15.10 7.28
CA ILE A 45 11.09 -16.47 6.88
C ILE A 45 12.11 -17.00 5.87
N ALA A 46 12.42 -16.21 4.84
CA ALA A 46 13.37 -16.62 3.80
C ALA A 46 14.75 -16.98 4.40
N VAL A 47 15.24 -16.19 5.35
CA VAL A 47 16.56 -16.44 5.97
C VAL A 47 16.50 -17.54 7.03
N LEU A 48 15.55 -17.48 7.97
CA LEU A 48 15.55 -18.36 9.15
C LEU A 48 14.93 -19.74 8.89
N GLU A 49 13.89 -19.83 8.06
CA GLU A 49 13.23 -21.11 7.79
C GLU A 49 13.77 -21.75 6.51
N LEU A 50 14.02 -20.95 5.47
CA LEU A 50 14.43 -21.46 4.15
C LEU A 50 15.92 -21.35 3.87
N HIS A 51 16.72 -20.84 4.82
CA HIS A 51 18.18 -20.69 4.70
C HIS A 51 18.60 -19.99 3.40
N ALA A 52 17.82 -19.00 2.97
CA ALA A 52 18.04 -18.30 1.72
C ALA A 52 19.36 -17.54 1.73
N THR A 53 20.08 -17.59 0.62
CA THR A 53 21.31 -16.83 0.43
C THR A 53 21.02 -15.34 0.27
N THR A 54 22.04 -14.50 0.48
CA THR A 54 21.93 -13.04 0.29
C THR A 54 21.40 -12.65 -1.10
N SER A 55 21.81 -13.38 -2.15
CA SER A 55 21.32 -13.13 -3.51
C SER A 55 19.84 -13.50 -3.68
N GLN A 56 19.38 -14.58 -3.03
CA GLN A 56 17.98 -14.99 -3.05
C GLN A 56 17.08 -13.98 -2.33
N VAL A 57 17.52 -13.44 -1.18
CA VAL A 57 16.81 -12.38 -0.46
C VAL A 57 16.76 -11.10 -1.30
N ALA A 58 17.84 -10.74 -1.99
CA ALA A 58 17.87 -9.60 -2.91
C ALA A 58 16.87 -9.78 -4.08
N TRP A 59 16.79 -10.98 -4.66
CA TRP A 59 15.79 -11.31 -5.68
C TRP A 59 14.36 -11.24 -5.16
N LEU A 60 14.10 -11.72 -3.94
CA LEU A 60 12.80 -11.62 -3.29
C LEU A 60 12.37 -10.15 -3.13
N ALA A 61 13.27 -9.29 -2.65
CA ALA A 61 13.01 -7.85 -2.52
C ALA A 61 12.77 -7.19 -3.90
N PHE A 62 13.61 -7.51 -4.89
CA PHE A 62 13.45 -7.01 -6.26
C PHE A 62 12.10 -7.39 -6.86
N LEU A 63 11.69 -8.66 -6.72
CA LEU A 63 10.41 -9.15 -7.23
C LEU A 63 9.20 -8.55 -6.51
N GLY A 64 9.33 -8.16 -5.25
CA GLY A 64 8.28 -7.40 -4.55
C GLY A 64 8.11 -5.98 -5.10
N LEU A 65 9.20 -5.34 -5.53
CA LEU A 65 9.20 -3.96 -6.02
C LEU A 65 8.96 -3.84 -7.55
N LEU A 66 9.24 -4.91 -8.29
CA LEU A 66 9.09 -4.96 -9.75
C LEU A 66 7.63 -4.69 -10.21
N PRO A 67 6.59 -5.33 -9.66
CA PRO A 67 5.22 -5.09 -10.10
C PRO A 67 4.77 -3.65 -9.87
N PRO A 68 4.95 -3.02 -8.68
CA PRO A 68 4.66 -1.61 -8.50
C PRO A 68 5.37 -0.72 -9.53
N ALA A 69 6.65 -0.98 -9.81
CA ALA A 69 7.43 -0.19 -10.76
C ALA A 69 6.88 -0.24 -12.20
N VAL A 70 6.44 -1.42 -12.66
CA VAL A 70 5.96 -1.62 -14.05
C VAL A 70 4.46 -1.32 -14.18
N LEU A 71 3.69 -1.57 -13.12
CA LEU A 71 2.23 -1.49 -13.14
C LEU A 71 1.67 -0.19 -12.57
N ALA A 72 2.45 0.68 -11.93
CA ALA A 72 1.95 1.95 -11.36
C ALA A 72 1.10 2.77 -12.34
N LEU A 73 1.58 2.89 -13.59
CA LEU A 73 0.88 3.65 -14.63
C LEU A 73 -0.42 2.98 -15.08
N HIS A 74 -0.42 1.65 -15.17
CA HIS A 74 -1.60 0.86 -15.48
C HIS A 74 -2.62 0.89 -14.35
N ALA A 75 -2.15 0.82 -13.10
CA ALA A 75 -2.95 0.88 -11.89
C ALA A 75 -3.68 2.22 -11.78
N GLY A 76 -3.00 3.34 -12.06
CA GLY A 76 -3.63 4.67 -12.12
C GLY A 76 -4.75 4.75 -13.16
N ALA A 77 -4.48 4.32 -14.41
CA ALA A 77 -5.49 4.30 -15.46
C ALA A 77 -6.67 3.36 -15.15
N LEU A 78 -6.41 2.23 -14.48
CA LEU A 78 -7.45 1.32 -14.04
C LEU A 78 -8.31 1.96 -12.95
N ALA A 79 -7.71 2.68 -12.00
CA ALA A 79 -8.38 3.39 -10.90
C ALA A 79 -9.30 4.52 -11.36
N ASP A 80 -9.01 5.12 -12.51
CA ASP A 80 -9.87 6.11 -13.14
C ASP A 80 -11.09 5.49 -13.84
N ARG A 81 -10.97 4.26 -14.34
CA ARG A 81 -11.99 3.62 -15.19
C ARG A 81 -12.98 2.74 -14.44
N HIS A 82 -12.55 2.05 -13.39
CA HIS A 82 -13.40 1.10 -12.67
C HIS A 82 -13.79 1.61 -11.28
N SER A 83 -14.69 0.87 -10.62
CA SER A 83 -15.04 1.16 -9.23
C SER A 83 -13.80 1.01 -8.34
N LYS A 84 -13.32 2.14 -7.82
CA LYS A 84 -12.20 2.24 -6.89
C LYS A 84 -12.42 1.35 -5.65
N GLN A 85 -13.66 1.33 -5.15
CA GLN A 85 -14.05 0.48 -4.02
C GLN A 85 -13.87 -1.00 -4.35
N ARG A 86 -14.24 -1.43 -5.57
CA ARG A 86 -14.09 -2.82 -5.99
C ARG A 86 -12.62 -3.21 -6.16
N GLN A 87 -11.79 -2.31 -6.68
CA GLN A 87 -10.35 -2.54 -6.82
C GLN A 87 -9.66 -2.74 -5.49
N MET A 88 -9.94 -1.87 -4.50
CA MET A 88 -9.40 -2.02 -3.15
C MET A 88 -9.80 -3.36 -2.53
N ILE A 89 -11.08 -3.73 -2.60
CA ILE A 89 -11.57 -5.00 -2.04
C ILE A 89 -10.93 -6.20 -2.74
N ILE A 90 -10.84 -6.20 -4.07
CA ILE A 90 -10.22 -7.30 -4.81
C ILE A 90 -8.72 -7.37 -4.49
N GLY A 91 -8.03 -6.22 -4.43
CA GLY A 91 -6.63 -6.14 -4.05
C GLY A 91 -6.39 -6.74 -2.67
N ASP A 92 -7.17 -6.33 -1.67
CA ASP A 92 -7.07 -6.83 -0.30
C ASP A 92 -7.34 -8.34 -0.23
N LEU A 93 -8.35 -8.84 -0.94
CA LEU A 93 -8.70 -10.26 -0.94
C LEU A 93 -7.65 -11.12 -1.66
N VAL A 94 -7.12 -10.64 -2.79
CA VAL A 94 -6.03 -11.32 -3.52
C VAL A 94 -4.78 -11.33 -2.66
N SER A 95 -4.45 -10.22 -2.00
CA SER A 95 -3.31 -10.13 -1.09
C SER A 95 -3.48 -11.06 0.11
N ALA A 96 -4.66 -11.06 0.75
CA ALA A 96 -4.95 -11.95 1.86
C ALA A 96 -4.85 -13.43 1.46
N ALA A 97 -5.42 -13.81 0.31
CA ALA A 97 -5.39 -15.18 -0.18
C ALA A 97 -3.97 -15.64 -0.51
N ALA A 98 -3.20 -14.82 -1.23
CA ALA A 98 -1.81 -15.13 -1.56
C ALA A 98 -0.95 -15.25 -0.29
N LEU A 99 -1.09 -14.31 0.64
CA LEU A 99 -0.31 -14.32 1.87
C LEU A 99 -0.68 -15.49 2.79
N ALA A 100 -1.97 -15.86 2.86
CA ALA A 100 -2.43 -17.00 3.65
C ALA A 100 -1.84 -18.34 3.18
N THR A 101 -1.38 -18.44 1.93
CA THR A 101 -0.70 -19.66 1.46
C THR A 101 0.60 -19.94 2.21
N VAL A 102 1.29 -18.90 2.73
CA VAL A 102 2.57 -19.04 3.44
C VAL A 102 2.42 -19.77 4.77
N PRO A 103 1.59 -19.33 5.74
CA PRO A 103 1.39 -20.07 6.99
C PRO A 103 0.81 -21.46 6.77
N VAL A 104 -0.04 -21.64 5.74
CA VAL A 104 -0.59 -22.97 5.40
C VAL A 104 0.51 -23.90 4.89
N ALA A 105 1.38 -23.44 3.98
CA ALA A 105 2.49 -24.24 3.48
C ALA A 105 3.54 -24.52 4.57
N ALA A 106 3.80 -23.55 5.46
CA ALA A 106 4.67 -23.74 6.61
C ALA A 106 4.11 -24.81 7.58
N ALA A 107 2.80 -24.81 7.83
CA ALA A 107 2.16 -25.82 8.68
C ALA A 107 2.17 -27.23 8.07
N LEU A 108 2.37 -27.34 6.75
CA LEU A 108 2.47 -28.60 6.01
C LEU A 108 3.94 -29.00 5.74
N ASP A 109 4.92 -28.27 6.29
CA ASP A 109 6.35 -28.42 6.01
C ASP A 109 6.70 -28.39 4.49
N ALA A 110 5.85 -27.72 3.70
CA ALA A 110 5.95 -27.63 2.24
C ALA A 110 6.30 -26.21 1.77
N LEU A 111 6.75 -25.35 2.68
CA LEU A 111 7.12 -23.97 2.37
C LEU A 111 8.36 -23.93 1.49
N THR A 112 8.31 -23.12 0.43
CA THR A 112 9.43 -23.00 -0.52
C THR A 112 9.73 -21.54 -0.85
N LEU A 113 10.99 -21.27 -1.23
CA LEU A 113 11.42 -19.92 -1.62
C LEU A 113 10.70 -19.39 -2.87
N PRO A 114 10.48 -20.19 -3.95
CA PRO A 114 9.69 -19.75 -5.10
C PRO A 114 8.26 -19.35 -4.73
N GLN A 115 7.65 -20.00 -3.75
CA GLN A 115 6.33 -19.60 -3.25
C GLN A 115 6.39 -18.21 -2.61
N LEU A 116 7.37 -17.92 -1.74
CA LEU A 116 7.53 -16.59 -1.16
C LEU A 116 7.75 -15.52 -2.23
N MET A 117 8.55 -15.82 -3.25
CA MET A 117 8.77 -14.91 -4.39
C MET A 117 7.48 -14.65 -5.16
N ALA A 118 6.68 -15.69 -5.43
CA ALA A 118 5.37 -15.54 -6.07
C ALA A 118 4.41 -14.71 -5.22
N VAL A 119 4.38 -14.93 -3.90
CA VAL A 119 3.58 -14.13 -2.96
C VAL A 119 4.02 -12.67 -2.98
N ALA A 120 5.32 -12.38 -2.94
CA ALA A 120 5.84 -11.02 -3.01
C ALA A 120 5.44 -10.29 -4.30
N VAL A 121 5.48 -10.98 -5.46
CA VAL A 121 5.01 -10.44 -6.74
C VAL A 121 3.51 -10.13 -6.69
N VAL A 122 2.70 -11.05 -6.15
CA VAL A 122 1.26 -10.84 -6.04
C VAL A 122 0.93 -9.70 -5.08
N GLN A 123 1.59 -9.60 -3.93
CA GLN A 123 1.44 -8.48 -3.00
C GLN A 123 1.77 -7.16 -3.67
N GLY A 124 2.89 -7.08 -4.40
CA GLY A 124 3.29 -5.87 -5.12
C GLY A 124 2.28 -5.47 -6.20
N ALA A 125 1.77 -6.44 -6.97
CA ALA A 125 0.82 -6.19 -8.06
C ALA A 125 -0.57 -5.80 -7.54
N ALA A 126 -1.07 -6.47 -6.51
CA ALA A 126 -2.35 -6.16 -5.88
C ALA A 126 -2.27 -4.85 -5.10
N GLY A 127 -1.16 -4.62 -4.38
CA GLY A 127 -0.89 -3.43 -3.59
C GLY A 127 -0.88 -2.16 -4.45
N VAL A 128 -0.18 -2.15 -5.59
CA VAL A 128 -0.14 -0.95 -6.44
C VAL A 128 -1.52 -0.57 -7.01
N VAL A 129 -2.37 -1.56 -7.30
CA VAL A 129 -3.76 -1.32 -7.74
C VAL A 129 -4.61 -0.79 -6.58
N HIS A 130 -4.44 -1.35 -5.38
CA HIS A 130 -5.09 -0.86 -4.17
C HIS A 130 -4.70 0.58 -3.87
N ASP A 131 -3.40 0.90 -3.85
CA ASP A 131 -2.87 2.22 -3.52
C ASP A 131 -3.36 3.29 -4.49
N ALA A 132 -3.33 2.98 -5.79
CA ALA A 132 -3.86 3.87 -6.83
C ALA A 132 -5.35 4.20 -6.60
N ALA A 133 -6.15 3.20 -6.25
CA ALA A 133 -7.56 3.38 -5.92
C ALA A 133 -7.75 4.18 -4.61
N ALA A 134 -6.98 3.89 -3.56
CA ALA A 134 -7.05 4.52 -2.25
C ALA A 134 -6.72 6.02 -2.31
N ILE A 135 -5.64 6.39 -3.00
CA ILE A 135 -5.25 7.79 -3.24
C ILE A 135 -6.37 8.54 -3.98
N SER A 136 -7.02 7.88 -4.93
CA SER A 136 -8.08 8.48 -5.76
C SER A 136 -9.42 8.60 -5.04
N ILE A 137 -9.65 7.83 -3.98
CA ILE A 137 -10.84 7.89 -3.12
C ILE A 137 -10.74 9.04 -2.11
N LEU A 138 -9.54 9.32 -1.59
CA LEU A 138 -9.35 10.29 -0.51
C LEU A 138 -9.95 11.70 -0.82
N PRO A 139 -9.75 12.30 -2.01
CA PRO A 139 -10.34 13.60 -2.36
C PRO A 139 -11.87 13.58 -2.49
N SER A 140 -12.48 12.40 -2.68
CA SER A 140 -13.94 12.26 -2.75
C SER A 140 -14.60 12.16 -1.36
N LEU A 141 -13.80 11.94 -0.30
CA LEU A 141 -14.27 11.78 1.07
C LEU A 141 -14.04 13.01 1.96
N VAL A 142 -13.30 14.01 1.47
CA VAL A 142 -12.84 15.18 2.24
C VAL A 142 -13.09 16.46 1.43
N ASP A 143 -13.64 17.50 2.07
CA ASP A 143 -13.76 18.81 1.43
C ASP A 143 -12.39 19.36 0.99
N ARG A 144 -12.33 19.96 -0.21
CA ARG A 144 -11.07 20.46 -0.83
C ARG A 144 -10.27 21.40 0.06
N SER A 145 -10.95 22.20 0.90
CA SER A 145 -10.34 23.13 1.85
C SER A 145 -9.58 22.45 3.00
N LEU A 146 -9.78 21.15 3.19
CA LEU A 146 -9.18 20.39 4.28
C LEU A 146 -8.17 19.33 3.81
N ILE A 147 -7.99 19.13 2.51
CA ILE A 147 -7.08 18.12 1.94
C ILE A 147 -5.65 18.29 2.44
N GLN A 148 -5.10 19.51 2.47
CA GLN A 148 -3.71 19.72 2.89
C GLN A 148 -3.49 19.40 4.37
N ARG A 149 -4.41 19.81 5.26
CA ARG A 149 -4.35 19.47 6.70
C ARG A 149 -4.62 18.00 6.97
N SER A 150 -5.52 17.39 6.18
CA SER A 150 -5.79 15.95 6.26
C SER A 150 -4.59 15.14 5.80
N ASN A 151 -3.90 15.51 4.72
CA ASN A 151 -2.72 14.80 4.23
C ASN A 151 -1.61 14.72 5.29
N SER A 152 -1.32 15.79 6.03
CA SER A 152 -0.31 15.73 7.09
C SER A 152 -0.71 14.77 8.22
N ARG A 153 -1.99 14.75 8.63
CA ARG A 153 -2.47 13.85 9.69
C ARG A 153 -2.58 12.40 9.24
N VAL A 154 -3.06 12.17 8.02
CA VAL A 154 -3.13 10.83 7.40
C VAL A 154 -1.72 10.28 7.21
N GLY A 155 -0.78 11.10 6.72
CA GLY A 155 0.62 10.73 6.61
C GLY A 155 1.25 10.37 7.96
N ALA A 156 1.00 11.18 9.00
CA ALA A 156 1.47 10.86 10.35
C ALA A 156 0.87 9.55 10.89
N LEU A 157 -0.42 9.32 10.68
CA LEU A 157 -1.10 8.09 11.07
C LEU A 157 -0.51 6.87 10.33
N PHE A 158 -0.27 6.98 9.03
CA PHE A 158 0.34 5.90 8.25
C PHE A 158 1.79 5.64 8.64
N ALA A 159 2.57 6.68 8.96
CA ALA A 159 3.93 6.50 9.48
C ALA A 159 3.93 5.79 10.85
N LEU A 160 2.99 6.13 11.73
CA LEU A 160 2.79 5.44 13.01
C LEU A 160 2.32 4.00 12.81
N SER A 161 1.38 3.76 11.89
CA SER A 161 0.92 2.43 11.52
C SER A 161 2.06 1.58 10.95
N ALA A 162 2.90 2.15 10.09
CA ALA A 162 4.02 1.43 9.50
C ALA A 162 5.08 1.07 10.55
N THR A 163 5.49 2.05 11.34
CA THR A 163 6.46 1.85 12.42
C THR A 163 5.93 0.87 13.48
N GLY A 164 4.66 1.03 13.88
CA GLY A 164 4.00 0.12 14.80
C GLY A 164 3.87 -1.29 14.23
N GLY A 165 3.53 -1.39 12.94
CA GLY A 165 3.40 -2.66 12.22
C GLY A 165 4.70 -3.45 12.16
N SER A 166 5.83 -2.83 11.77
CA SER A 166 7.12 -3.52 11.75
C SER A 166 7.54 -4.03 13.14
N ASN A 167 7.34 -3.21 14.19
CA ASN A 167 7.63 -3.63 15.56
C ASN A 167 6.72 -4.75 16.05
N LEU A 168 5.42 -4.68 15.72
CA LEU A 168 4.47 -5.75 15.99
C LEU A 168 4.85 -7.02 15.23
N GLY A 169 5.34 -6.92 13.99
CA GLY A 169 5.81 -8.06 13.21
C GLY A 169 7.01 -8.75 13.85
N ALA A 170 7.97 -7.98 14.36
CA ALA A 170 9.09 -8.52 15.13
C ALA A 170 8.63 -9.22 16.42
N ALA A 171 7.73 -8.59 17.18
CA ALA A 171 7.19 -9.16 18.42
C ALA A 171 6.36 -10.43 18.16
N LEU A 172 5.49 -10.43 17.16
CA LEU A 172 4.70 -11.59 16.75
C LEU A 172 5.61 -12.74 16.30
N THR A 173 6.65 -12.43 15.52
CA THR A 173 7.64 -13.42 15.09
C THR A 173 8.32 -14.08 16.28
N ALA A 174 8.73 -13.30 17.28
CA ALA A 174 9.36 -13.82 18.48
C ALA A 174 8.42 -14.67 19.34
N LEU A 175 7.12 -14.35 19.38
CA LEU A 175 6.14 -15.02 20.24
C LEU A 175 5.52 -16.27 19.62
N VAL A 176 5.13 -16.21 18.34
CA VAL A 176 4.36 -17.28 17.68
C VAL A 176 5.05 -17.87 16.46
N GLY A 177 6.24 -17.39 16.11
CA GLY A 177 6.99 -17.79 14.91
C GLY A 177 6.64 -16.93 13.68
N PRO A 178 7.54 -16.84 12.71
CA PRO A 178 7.42 -15.90 11.60
C PRO A 178 6.28 -16.29 10.64
N ALA A 179 6.10 -17.58 10.32
CA ALA A 179 4.99 -18.01 9.47
C ALA A 179 3.61 -17.62 10.06
N ARG A 180 3.40 -17.81 11.36
CA ARG A 180 2.13 -17.47 12.04
C ARG A 180 1.93 -15.97 12.22
N ALA A 181 3.01 -15.19 12.32
CA ALA A 181 2.94 -13.73 12.39
C ALA A 181 2.26 -13.12 11.15
N LEU A 182 2.39 -13.75 9.97
CA LEU A 182 1.73 -13.31 8.74
C LEU A 182 0.20 -13.36 8.81
N LEU A 183 -0.39 -14.17 9.71
CA LEU A 183 -1.84 -14.16 9.93
C LEU A 183 -2.33 -12.79 10.41
N GLY A 184 -1.48 -12.02 11.10
CA GLY A 184 -1.80 -10.64 11.50
C GLY A 184 -2.05 -9.72 10.31
N ASP A 185 -1.30 -9.89 9.22
CA ASP A 185 -1.51 -9.12 7.99
C ASP A 185 -2.70 -9.66 7.19
N VAL A 186 -2.88 -10.99 7.11
CA VAL A 186 -4.08 -11.58 6.49
C VAL A 186 -5.35 -11.00 7.12
N LEU A 187 -5.41 -10.91 8.45
CA LEU A 187 -6.53 -10.28 9.16
C LEU A 187 -6.64 -8.78 8.86
N SER A 188 -5.52 -8.08 8.76
CA SER A 188 -5.49 -6.65 8.41
C SER A 188 -6.10 -6.39 7.03
N TYR A 189 -5.77 -7.19 6.02
CA TYR A 189 -6.38 -7.11 4.69
C TYR A 189 -7.89 -7.39 4.73
N LEU A 190 -8.33 -8.41 5.48
CA LEU A 190 -9.76 -8.71 5.62
C LEU A 190 -10.52 -7.57 6.32
N ILE A 191 -9.91 -6.95 7.34
CA ILE A 191 -10.46 -5.77 8.02
C ILE A 191 -10.55 -4.59 7.04
N SER A 192 -9.50 -4.35 6.24
CA SER A 192 -9.49 -3.31 5.21
C SER A 192 -10.59 -3.53 4.16
N ALA A 193 -10.72 -4.75 3.63
CA ALA A 193 -11.76 -5.11 2.67
C ALA A 193 -13.17 -4.90 3.26
N TRP A 194 -13.39 -5.32 4.51
CA TRP A 194 -14.66 -5.17 5.21
C TRP A 194 -15.00 -3.70 5.48
N CYS A 195 -14.03 -2.92 5.96
CA CYS A 195 -14.17 -1.48 6.15
C CYS A 195 -14.53 -0.80 4.82
N THR A 196 -13.78 -1.10 3.77
CA THR A 196 -13.98 -0.55 2.43
C THR A 196 -15.35 -0.91 1.87
N ALA A 197 -15.82 -2.15 2.06
CA ALA A 197 -17.17 -2.58 1.67
C ALA A 197 -18.29 -1.80 2.39
N ARG A 198 -18.03 -1.30 3.60
CA ARG A 198 -18.99 -0.51 4.39
C ARG A 198 -19.02 0.98 4.03
N ILE A 199 -18.06 1.47 3.24
CA ILE A 199 -18.05 2.85 2.76
C ILE A 199 -19.19 3.02 1.75
N ARG A 200 -20.12 3.92 2.05
CA ARG A 200 -21.15 4.33 1.09
C ARG A 200 -20.56 5.41 0.18
N MET A 201 -20.01 5.00 -0.95
CA MET A 201 -19.64 5.95 -1.99
C MET A 201 -20.89 6.42 -2.72
N PRO A 202 -21.03 7.73 -3.00
CA PRO A 202 -21.95 8.18 -4.03
C PRO A 202 -21.66 7.35 -5.28
N LYS A 203 -22.70 6.83 -5.93
CA LYS A 203 -22.55 6.21 -7.25
C LYS A 203 -22.03 7.31 -8.19
N THR A 204 -20.73 7.45 -8.32
CA THR A 204 -20.16 8.28 -9.39
C THR A 204 -20.43 7.48 -10.66
N ASP A 205 -21.54 7.83 -11.29
CA ASP A 205 -22.01 7.27 -12.53
C ASP A 205 -20.90 7.31 -13.59
N ARG A 206 -20.82 6.19 -14.31
CA ARG A 206 -19.98 5.93 -15.49
C ARG A 206 -18.50 5.69 -15.19
N ALA A 207 -18.17 4.40 -15.10
CA ALA A 207 -17.01 3.91 -15.85
C ALA A 207 -17.04 4.62 -17.21
N ARG A 208 -15.98 5.35 -17.57
CA ARG A 208 -15.85 5.88 -18.93
C ARG A 208 -15.72 4.66 -19.84
N THR A 209 -16.84 4.11 -20.28
CA THR A 209 -16.97 3.03 -21.28
C THR A 209 -16.66 3.56 -22.68
N GLY A 210 -15.75 4.53 -22.79
CA GLY A 210 -15.25 5.01 -24.06
C GLY A 210 -14.15 4.07 -24.53
N GLU A 211 -14.26 3.61 -25.77
CA GLU A 211 -13.37 2.71 -26.53
C GLU A 211 -11.92 3.23 -26.69
N ARG A 212 -11.46 4.17 -25.87
CA ARG A 212 -10.06 4.59 -25.86
C ARG A 212 -9.22 3.44 -25.30
N ARG A 213 -8.26 2.97 -26.08
CA ARG A 213 -7.32 1.93 -25.68
C ARG A 213 -6.54 2.42 -24.45
N LEU A 214 -6.47 1.62 -23.39
CA LEU A 214 -5.69 1.89 -22.16
C LEU A 214 -4.29 2.44 -22.47
N TRP A 215 -3.66 1.89 -23.51
CA TRP A 215 -2.36 2.31 -24.03
C TRP A 215 -2.31 3.75 -24.57
N ALA A 216 -3.39 4.25 -25.16
CA ALA A 216 -3.46 5.61 -25.68
C ALA A 216 -3.55 6.64 -24.54
N GLU A 217 -4.29 6.34 -23.47
CA GLU A 217 -4.36 7.20 -22.27
C GLU A 217 -3.05 7.18 -21.48
N ILE A 218 -2.41 6.02 -21.37
CA ILE A 218 -1.06 5.88 -20.82
C ILE A 218 -0.07 6.74 -21.61
N GLY A 219 -0.11 6.67 -22.95
CA GLY A 219 0.71 7.49 -23.83
C GLY A 219 0.44 8.99 -23.71
N GLU A 220 -0.84 9.39 -23.57
CA GLU A 220 -1.22 10.79 -23.33
C GLU A 220 -0.71 11.29 -21.97
N GLY A 221 -0.81 10.48 -20.90
CA GLY A 221 -0.29 10.82 -19.57
C GLY A 221 1.23 10.99 -19.57
N VAL A 222 1.97 10.07 -20.20
CA VAL A 222 3.44 10.17 -20.33
C VAL A 222 3.84 11.40 -21.15
N ARG A 223 3.13 11.66 -22.25
CA ARG A 223 3.36 12.84 -23.09
C ARG A 223 3.07 14.12 -22.32
N TYR A 224 2.01 14.15 -21.52
CA TYR A 224 1.62 15.29 -20.70
C TYR A 224 2.68 15.59 -19.63
N VAL A 225 3.14 14.57 -18.89
CA VAL A 225 4.23 14.70 -17.91
C VAL A 225 5.53 15.17 -18.58
N ARG A 226 5.82 14.69 -19.80
CA ARG A 226 6.98 15.15 -20.57
C ARG A 226 6.86 16.58 -21.09
N SER A 227 5.64 17.06 -21.35
CA SER A 227 5.38 18.40 -21.88
C SER A 227 5.34 19.51 -20.82
N ASP A 228 5.08 19.15 -19.56
CA ASP A 228 5.04 20.09 -18.44
C ASP A 228 6.33 19.99 -17.61
N ASP A 229 7.16 21.03 -17.66
CA ASP A 229 8.46 21.06 -16.96
C ASP A 229 8.34 20.92 -15.44
N ARG A 230 7.25 21.40 -14.83
CA ARG A 230 7.05 21.27 -13.37
C ARG A 230 6.71 19.83 -13.00
N LEU A 231 5.82 19.19 -13.76
CA LEU A 231 5.47 17.78 -13.52
C LEU A 231 6.65 16.84 -13.80
N ARG A 232 7.42 17.11 -14.86
CA ARG A 232 8.66 16.37 -15.15
C ARG A 232 9.67 16.50 -14.01
N THR A 233 9.90 17.72 -13.52
CA THR A 233 10.83 17.97 -12.41
C THR A 233 10.38 17.27 -11.14
N LEU A 234 9.10 17.37 -10.77
CA LEU A 234 8.53 16.67 -9.61
C LEU A 234 8.66 15.15 -9.73
N THR A 235 8.40 14.60 -10.92
CA THR A 235 8.54 13.16 -11.18
C THR A 235 9.99 12.70 -11.05
N LEU A 236 10.94 13.46 -11.62
CA LEU A 236 12.37 13.16 -11.52
C LEU A 236 12.88 13.26 -10.09
N VAL A 237 12.50 14.30 -9.36
CA VAL A 237 12.85 14.46 -7.95
C VAL A 237 12.31 13.30 -7.14
N ASN A 238 11.02 12.98 -7.27
CA ASN A 238 10.41 11.87 -6.53
C ASN A 238 11.06 10.52 -6.88
N ALA A 239 11.29 10.23 -8.16
CA ALA A 239 11.96 9.01 -8.60
C ALA A 239 13.38 8.91 -8.03
N SER A 240 14.13 10.03 -8.06
CA SER A 240 15.50 10.09 -7.53
C SER A 240 15.51 9.90 -6.01
N THR A 241 14.59 10.54 -5.29
CA THR A 241 14.45 10.38 -3.84
C THR A 241 14.05 8.95 -3.46
N SER A 242 13.06 8.37 -4.13
CA SER A 242 12.66 6.97 -3.89
C SER A 242 13.78 5.99 -4.18
N PHE A 243 14.52 6.21 -5.27
CA PHE A 243 15.69 5.39 -5.62
C PHE A 243 16.80 5.49 -4.57
N ALA A 244 17.13 6.72 -4.14
CA ALA A 244 18.12 6.94 -3.09
C ALA A 244 17.72 6.29 -1.75
N LEU A 245 16.44 6.39 -1.37
CA LEU A 245 15.93 5.76 -0.16
C LEU A 245 15.98 4.23 -0.24
N ALA A 246 15.60 3.66 -1.39
CA ALA A 246 15.66 2.22 -1.61
C ALA A 246 17.10 1.69 -1.55
N LEU A 247 18.04 2.43 -2.16
CA LEU A 247 19.46 2.13 -2.09
C LEU A 247 19.95 2.20 -0.64
N LEU A 248 19.61 3.25 0.09
CA LEU A 248 19.98 3.43 1.49
C LEU A 248 19.46 2.28 2.35
N ASN A 249 18.18 1.91 2.24
CA ASN A 249 17.59 0.81 3.01
C ASN A 249 18.27 -0.54 2.69
N THR A 250 18.61 -0.77 1.43
CA THR A 250 19.30 -2.01 1.00
C THR A 250 20.72 -2.07 1.57
N LEU A 251 21.48 -0.97 1.47
CA LEU A 251 22.84 -0.88 1.99
C LEU A 251 22.87 -0.93 3.52
N TRP A 252 21.90 -0.29 4.18
CA TRP A 252 21.76 -0.32 5.63
C TRP A 252 21.49 -1.73 6.14
N ALA A 253 20.58 -2.48 5.50
CA ALA A 253 20.33 -3.87 5.82
C ALA A 253 21.59 -4.72 5.66
N LEU A 254 22.34 -4.55 4.56
CA LEU A 254 23.61 -5.24 4.34
C LEU A 254 24.65 -4.91 5.42
N TYR A 255 24.81 -3.64 5.76
CA TYR A 255 25.76 -3.18 6.77
C TYR A 255 25.45 -3.73 8.17
N LEU A 256 24.16 -3.87 8.53
CA LEU A 256 23.76 -4.46 9.81
C LEU A 256 23.90 -5.98 9.87
N LEU A 257 23.78 -6.68 8.74
CA LEU A 257 23.81 -8.15 8.68
C LEU A 257 25.21 -8.74 8.51
N VAL A 258 26.18 -7.96 8.04
CA VAL A 258 27.59 -8.40 7.94
C VAL A 258 28.33 -7.90 9.18
N PRO A 259 28.65 -8.78 10.16
CA PRO A 259 29.58 -8.40 11.22
C PRO A 259 30.95 -8.12 10.59
N ALA A 260 31.55 -7.00 10.99
CA ALA A 260 32.91 -6.62 10.63
C ALA A 260 33.96 -7.58 11.23
#